data_AF-A0A7C3AIS3-F1
#
_entry.id   AF-A0A7C3AIS3-F1
#
_cell.length_a   1.000
_cell.length_b   1.000
_cell.length_c   1.000
_cell.angle_alpha   90.00
_cell.angle_beta   90.00
_cell.angle_gamma   90.00
#
_symmetry.space_group_name_H-M   'P 1'
#
loop_
_entity.id
_entity.type
_entity.pdbx_description
1 polymer ?
#
loop_
_entity_poly.entity_id
_entity_poly.type
_entity_poly.pdbx_seq_one_letter_code
_entity_poly.pdbx_strand_id
1 'polypeptide(L)'
;MNDETTTESLAKGRTYGVFRCLNCFERVSAPTGSKEMTCPHCGFAWRIAWVAPDFPRIRGPVWDVNRQLAEKSDAEEAKKGKK
;
A
#
# COMPACT_ATOMS: atom_id res chain seq x y z
N MET A 1 26.73 -27.37 6.54
CA MET A 1 26.43 -25.96 6.21
C MET A 1 25.66 -26.00 4.91
N ASN A 2 24.39 -25.61 4.90
CA ASN A 2 23.64 -25.54 3.64
C ASN A 2 24.15 -24.33 2.87
N ASP A 3 24.95 -24.59 1.83
CA ASP A 3 25.38 -23.57 0.87
C ASP A 3 24.17 -23.25 -0.02
N GLU A 4 23.39 -22.28 0.42
CA GLU A 4 22.24 -21.78 -0.33
C GLU A 4 22.75 -21.01 -1.54
N THR A 5 22.31 -21.40 -2.73
CA THR A 5 22.72 -20.75 -3.97
C THR A 5 22.20 -19.31 -4.02
N THR A 6 22.89 -18.44 -4.77
CA THR A 6 22.45 -17.05 -4.97
C THR A 6 21.02 -16.97 -5.52
N THR A 7 20.60 -17.94 -6.34
CA THR A 7 19.24 -18.02 -6.86
C THR A 7 18.21 -18.29 -5.76
N GLU A 8 18.51 -19.18 -4.83
CA GLU A 8 17.61 -19.53 -3.72
C GLU A 8 17.42 -18.38 -2.73
N SER A 9 18.51 -17.66 -2.40
CA SER A 9 18.43 -16.48 -1.52
C SER A 9 17.64 -15.33 -2.16
N LEU A 10 17.79 -15.10 -3.45
CA LEU A 10 17.00 -14.11 -4.20
C LEU A 10 15.52 -14.50 -4.32
N ALA A 11 15.21 -15.79 -4.46
CA ALA A 11 13.84 -16.27 -4.56
C ALA A 11 13.02 -15.97 -3.29
N LYS A 12 13.63 -16.07 -2.10
CA LYS A 12 12.99 -15.74 -0.82
C LYS A 12 12.57 -14.28 -0.69
N GLY A 13 13.26 -13.37 -1.39
CA GLY A 13 12.94 -11.94 -1.42
C GLY A 13 11.75 -11.58 -2.30
N ARG A 14 11.21 -12.52 -3.10
CA ARG A 14 10.05 -12.25 -3.97
C ARG A 14 8.78 -12.19 -3.15
N THR A 15 8.29 -10.99 -2.95
CA THR A 15 7.02 -10.75 -2.28
C THR A 15 5.88 -10.76 -3.31
N TYR A 16 5.38 -11.94 -3.64
CA TYR A 16 4.16 -12.10 -4.45
C TYR A 16 2.94 -11.60 -3.65
N GLY A 17 1.93 -11.05 -4.32
CA GLY A 17 0.69 -10.60 -3.68
C GLY A 17 0.78 -9.28 -2.89
N VAL A 18 1.95 -8.65 -2.80
CA VAL A 18 2.12 -7.37 -2.09
C VAL A 18 2.57 -6.26 -3.03
N PHE A 19 2.17 -5.04 -2.72
CA PHE A 19 2.60 -3.83 -3.41
C PHE A 19 2.94 -2.74 -2.41
N ARG A 20 3.59 -1.67 -2.88
CA ARG A 20 3.87 -0.50 -2.03
C ARG A 20 2.74 0.51 -2.14
N CYS A 21 2.30 1.04 -1.00
CA CYS A 21 1.40 2.18 -0.97
C CYS A 21 2.05 3.37 -1.70
N LEU A 22 1.31 4.08 -2.56
CA LEU A 22 1.83 5.25 -3.29
C LEU A 22 1.90 6.53 -2.44
N ASN A 23 1.38 6.48 -1.20
CA ASN A 23 1.46 7.60 -0.26
C ASN A 23 2.60 7.40 0.77
N CYS A 24 2.61 6.28 1.50
CA CYS A 24 3.59 6.03 2.57
C CYS A 24 4.70 5.04 2.22
N PHE A 25 4.71 4.46 1.01
CA PHE A 25 5.72 3.51 0.50
C PHE A 25 5.88 2.19 1.25
N GLU A 26 5.12 1.98 2.33
CA GLU A 26 5.04 0.71 3.04
C GLU A 26 4.44 -0.39 2.18
N ARG A 27 4.89 -1.63 2.42
CA ARG A 27 4.35 -2.81 1.74
C ARG A 27 2.99 -3.17 2.33
N VAL A 28 2.02 -3.40 1.45
CA VAL A 28 0.66 -3.78 1.80
C VAL A 28 0.24 -5.00 0.99
N SER A 29 -0.48 -5.91 1.65
CA SER A 29 -1.13 -7.04 1.02
C SER A 29 -2.61 -6.73 0.88
N ALA A 30 -3.15 -6.92 -0.34
CA ALA A 30 -4.58 -6.79 -0.58
C ALA A 30 -5.25 -8.17 -0.50
N PRO A 31 -6.48 -8.27 0.04
CA PRO A 31 -7.21 -9.53 -0.01
C PRO A 31 -7.50 -9.90 -1.47
N THR A 32 -7.24 -11.16 -1.85
CA THR A 32 -7.38 -11.65 -3.23
C THR A 32 -8.72 -11.28 -3.86
N GLY A 33 -8.67 -10.64 -5.03
CA GLY A 33 -9.88 -10.23 -5.78
C GLY A 33 -10.56 -8.95 -5.28
N SER A 34 -10.08 -8.30 -4.23
CA SER A 34 -10.67 -7.05 -3.73
C SER A 34 -10.51 -5.92 -4.74
N LYS A 35 -11.58 -5.18 -5.02
CA LYS A 35 -11.56 -4.01 -5.92
C LYS A 35 -11.01 -2.75 -5.26
N GLU A 36 -11.03 -2.70 -3.93
CA GLU A 36 -10.56 -1.58 -3.13
C GLU A 36 -9.85 -2.09 -1.89
N MET A 37 -8.88 -1.33 -1.40
CA MET A 37 -8.26 -1.56 -0.11
C MET A 37 -7.94 -0.24 0.59
N THR A 38 -7.87 -0.28 1.91
CA THR A 38 -7.36 0.82 2.72
C THR A 38 -5.98 0.45 3.26
N CYS A 39 -5.00 1.33 3.10
CA CYS A 39 -3.66 1.13 3.63
C CYS A 39 -3.71 1.12 5.17
N PRO A 40 -3.28 0.05 5.85
CA PRO A 40 -3.31 -0.02 7.30
C PRO A 40 -2.32 0.93 7.98
N HIS A 41 -1.33 1.45 7.24
CA HIS A 41 -0.29 2.33 7.79
C HIS A 41 -0.67 3.81 7.76
N CYS A 42 -1.32 4.27 6.67
CA CYS A 42 -1.62 5.71 6.48
C CYS A 42 -3.10 6.01 6.23
N GLY A 43 -3.96 5.00 6.19
CA GLY A 43 -5.40 5.18 5.99
C GLY A 43 -5.83 5.50 4.55
N PHE A 44 -4.90 5.71 3.61
CA PHE A 44 -5.26 5.99 2.21
C PHE A 44 -5.93 4.79 1.56
N ALA A 45 -7.02 5.04 0.84
CA ALA A 45 -7.75 4.05 0.09
C ALA A 45 -7.33 4.03 -1.39
N TRP A 46 -7.21 2.82 -1.93
CA TRP A 46 -6.75 2.53 -3.28
C TRP A 46 -7.71 1.59 -3.98
N ARG A 47 -8.00 1.89 -5.25
CA ARG A 47 -8.66 0.95 -6.17
C ARG A 47 -7.61 -0.01 -6.71
N ILE A 48 -7.93 -1.30 -6.67
CA ILE A 48 -7.04 -2.39 -7.08
C ILE A 48 -7.61 -3.09 -8.31
N ALA A 49 -6.74 -3.47 -9.23
CA ALA A 49 -7.02 -4.45 -10.26
C ALA A 49 -6.07 -5.64 -10.14
N TRP A 50 -6.54 -6.81 -10.56
CA TRP A 50 -5.80 -8.06 -10.47
C TRP A 50 -5.46 -8.52 -11.88
N VAL A 51 -4.18 -8.75 -12.15
CA VAL A 51 -3.73 -9.39 -13.40
C VAL A 51 -3.78 -10.91 -13.25
N ALA A 52 -3.48 -11.40 -12.05
CA ALA A 52 -3.70 -12.77 -11.59
C ALA A 52 -3.97 -12.72 -10.06
N PRO A 53 -4.41 -13.82 -9.42
CA PRO A 53 -4.81 -13.85 -8.00
C PRO A 53 -3.73 -13.38 -7.00
N ASP A 54 -2.47 -13.42 -7.41
CA ASP A 54 -1.27 -13.06 -6.65
C ASP A 54 -0.58 -11.79 -7.18
N PHE A 55 -1.16 -11.12 -8.18
CA PHE A 55 -0.60 -9.89 -8.78
C PHE A 55 -1.61 -8.73 -8.71
N PRO A 56 -1.80 -8.12 -7.54
CA PRO A 56 -2.56 -6.88 -7.40
C PRO A 56 -1.78 -5.68 -7.97
N ARG A 57 -2.50 -4.77 -8.61
CA ARG A 57 -1.99 -3.47 -9.10
C ARG A 57 -2.91 -2.34 -8.66
N ILE A 58 -2.32 -1.24 -8.20
CA ILE A 58 -3.06 -0.01 -7.93
C ILE A 58 -3.54 0.60 -9.25
N ARG A 59 -4.84 0.87 -9.35
CA ARG A 59 -5.44 1.62 -10.46
C ARG A 59 -5.51 3.10 -10.19
N GLY A 60 -5.65 3.49 -8.93
CA GLY A 60 -5.70 4.88 -8.52
C GLY A 60 -6.27 5.03 -7.12
N PRO A 61 -6.27 6.26 -6.58
CA PRO A 61 -6.85 6.54 -5.27
C PRO A 61 -8.38 6.39 -5.29
N VAL A 62 -8.96 6.15 -4.13
CA VAL A 62 -10.37 6.45 -3.85
C VAL A 62 -10.42 7.91 -3.41
N TRP A 63 -10.90 8.78 -4.30
CA TRP A 63 -10.76 10.23 -4.16
C TRP A 63 -11.47 10.77 -2.91
N ASP A 64 -12.68 10.29 -2.64
CA ASP A 64 -13.51 10.79 -1.52
C ASP A 64 -12.87 10.56 -0.16
N VAL A 65 -12.22 9.41 0.04
CA VAL A 65 -11.53 9.06 1.30
C VAL A 65 -10.24 9.85 1.44
N ASN A 66 -9.43 9.88 0.38
CA ASN A 66 -8.08 10.46 0.46
C ASN A 66 -8.13 11.99 0.57
N ARG A 67 -9.10 12.63 -0.08
CA ARG A 67 -9.32 14.08 0.07
C ARG A 67 -9.65 14.44 1.52
N GLN A 68 -10.58 13.72 2.15
CA GLN A 68 -10.94 13.96 3.55
C GLN A 68 -9.76 13.73 4.50
N LEU A 69 -8.90 12.75 4.23
CA LEU A 69 -7.70 12.52 5.04
C LEU A 69 -6.69 13.66 4.89
N ALA A 70 -6.44 14.13 3.68
CA ALA A 70 -5.55 15.27 3.44
C ALA A 70 -6.06 16.54 4.14
N GLU A 71 -7.35 16.87 3.97
CA GLU A 71 -7.98 18.03 4.63
C GLU A 71 -7.89 17.95 6.16
N LYS A 72 -8.05 16.75 6.74
CA LYS A 72 -7.89 16.53 8.18
C LYS A 72 -6.45 16.76 8.62
N SER A 73 -5.47 16.19 7.93
CA SER A 73 -4.05 16.36 8.25
C SER A 73 -3.63 17.83 8.18
N ASP A 74 -4.03 18.56 7.13
CA ASP A 74 -3.72 19.99 6.99
C ASP A 74 -4.37 20.82 8.11
N ALA A 75 -5.61 20.50 8.48
CA ALA A 75 -6.31 21.17 9.58
C ALA A 75 -5.68 20.88 10.96
N GLU A 76 -5.13 19.69 11.18
CA GLU A 76 -4.40 19.35 12.41
C GLU A 76 -3.08 20.10 12.52
N GLU A 77 -2.32 20.18 11.42
CA GLU A 77 -1.05 20.91 11.38
C GLU A 77 -1.26 22.43 11.55
N ALA A 78 -2.31 23.00 10.95
CA ALA A 78 -2.69 24.39 11.15
C ALA A 78 -3.04 24.72 12.61
N LYS A 79 -3.63 23.76 13.36
CA LYS A 79 -3.90 23.91 14.80
C LYS A 79 -2.61 23.82 15.63
N LYS A 80 -1.68 22.91 15.28
CA LYS A 80 -0.39 22.77 15.98
C LYS A 80 0.52 23.98 15.79
N GLY A 81 0.55 24.57 14.60
CA GLY A 81 1.37 25.76 14.30
C GLY A 81 0.92 27.06 14.96
N LYS A 82 -0.23 27.04 15.66
CA LYS A 82 -0.79 28.20 16.38
C LYS A 82 -0.46 28.19 17.88
N LYS A 83 0.51 27.39 18.29
CA LYS A 83 0.95 27.21 19.68
C LYS A 83 2.26 27.96 19.95
#